data_AF-A0A1F7TLN6-F1
#
_entry.id   AF-A0A1F7TLN6-F1
#
_cell.length_a   1.000
_cell.length_b   1.000
_cell.length_c   1.000
_cell.angle_alpha   90.00
_cell.angle_beta   90.00
_cell.angle_gamma   90.00
#
_symmetry.space_group_name_H-M   'P 1'
#
loop_
_entity.id
_entity.type
_entity.pdbx_description
1 polymer ?
#
loop_
_entity_poly.entity_id
_entity_poly.type
_entity_poly.pdbx_seq_one_letter_code
_entity_poly.pdbx_strand_id
1 'polypeptide(L)'
;MEEQDMLSAFVIDTSQASTYLSSINWLQPSWDVFIILFFLVSSLLYGISLGRDRILVMMVAIYMALAVVKYVPFINEFQASISVNDTFALKVSVFLGAFIILFFLLSQSALLRAFGQTAEQGSFLQVAVFSVLHAGLLISVTLSFFPADTSPWLSPLTRQIFTSDAGKSVWALLPIMAMVAFGAINRKNV
;
A
#
# COMPACT_ATOMS: atom_id res chain seq x y z
N MET A 1 -19.36 8.48 19.38
CA MET A 1 -18.55 8.91 18.23
C MET A 1 -19.46 8.84 17.03
N GLU A 2 -20.03 9.98 16.67
CA GLU A 2 -21.07 10.10 15.65
C GLU A 2 -20.48 9.98 14.24
N GLU A 3 -21.28 9.43 13.33
CA GLU A 3 -20.94 9.18 11.92
C GLU A 3 -20.48 10.45 11.19
N GLN A 4 -20.93 11.64 11.62
CA GLN A 4 -20.51 12.93 11.08
C GLN A 4 -19.06 13.31 11.42
N ASP A 5 -18.53 12.91 12.57
CA ASP A 5 -17.13 13.14 12.95
C ASP A 5 -16.17 12.26 12.13
N MET A 6 -16.63 11.08 11.70
CA MET A 6 -15.83 10.21 10.82
C MET A 6 -15.73 10.76 9.39
N LEU A 7 -16.79 11.43 8.91
CA LEU A 7 -16.79 12.02 7.57
C LEU A 7 -15.97 13.30 7.50
N SER A 8 -15.98 14.13 8.55
CA SER A 8 -15.14 15.34 8.64
C SER A 8 -13.65 14.99 8.74
N ALA A 9 -13.31 13.84 9.34
CA ALA A 9 -11.94 13.31 9.40
C ALA A 9 -11.37 12.84 8.04
N PHE A 10 -12.17 12.77 6.97
CA PHE A 10 -11.70 12.38 5.63
C PHE A 10 -11.69 13.54 4.61
N VAL A 11 -12.26 14.71 4.96
CA VAL A 11 -12.23 15.87 4.06
C VAL A 11 -10.81 16.43 4.03
N ILE A 12 -10.12 16.23 2.90
CA ILE A 12 -8.82 16.87 2.65
C ILE A 12 -9.07 18.37 2.45
N ASP A 13 -8.62 19.17 3.41
CA ASP A 13 -8.63 20.63 3.29
C ASP A 13 -7.65 21.04 2.18
N THR A 14 -8.19 21.49 1.05
CA THR A 14 -7.41 21.85 -0.16
C THR A 14 -6.45 23.01 0.09
N SER A 15 -6.70 23.83 1.11
CA SER A 15 -5.81 24.92 1.53
C SER A 15 -4.53 24.40 2.20
N GLN A 16 -4.59 23.25 2.86
CA GLN A 16 -3.39 22.62 3.42
C GLN A 16 -2.53 22.02 2.31
N ALA A 17 -3.14 21.36 1.32
CA ALA A 17 -2.43 20.76 0.20
C ALA A 17 -1.59 21.78 -0.60
N SER A 18 -2.14 22.96 -0.91
CA SER A 18 -1.41 24.02 -1.62
C SER A 18 -0.23 24.56 -0.80
N THR A 19 -0.43 24.75 0.52
CA THR A 19 0.61 25.18 1.44
C THR A 19 1.77 24.17 1.50
N TYR A 20 1.47 22.86 1.59
CA TYR A 20 2.50 21.81 1.59
C TYR A 20 3.33 21.80 0.30
N LEU A 21 2.69 21.94 -0.86
CA LEU A 21 3.38 21.98 -2.16
C LEU A 21 4.33 23.16 -2.27
N SER A 22 3.96 24.31 -1.70
CA SER A 22 4.79 25.52 -1.71
C SER A 22 5.97 25.48 -0.74
N SER A 23 5.92 24.60 0.28
CA SER A 23 6.98 24.45 1.29
C SER A 23 7.99 23.34 0.99
N ILE A 24 7.90 22.68 -0.17
CA ILE A 24 8.82 21.57 -0.51
C ILE A 24 10.22 22.10 -0.75
N ASN A 25 11.15 21.70 0.10
CA ASN A 25 12.57 21.95 -0.10
C ASN A 25 13.23 20.78 -0.85
N TRP A 26 13.52 20.96 -2.14
CA TRP A 26 14.14 19.94 -2.99
C TRP A 26 15.59 19.61 -2.62
N LEU A 27 16.27 20.50 -1.88
CA LEU A 27 17.66 20.33 -1.46
C LEU A 27 17.78 19.49 -0.17
N GLN A 28 16.69 19.39 0.60
CA GLN A 28 16.57 18.53 1.79
C GLN A 28 15.20 17.83 1.77
N PRO A 29 15.03 16.77 0.95
CA PRO A 29 13.75 16.11 0.78
C PRO A 29 13.29 15.47 2.10
N SER A 30 12.06 15.79 2.52
CA SER A 30 11.42 15.17 3.68
C SER A 30 10.91 13.76 3.33
N TRP A 31 10.54 12.99 4.36
CA TRP A 31 9.91 11.66 4.18
C TRP A 31 8.65 11.73 3.31
N ASP A 32 7.87 12.80 3.40
CA ASP A 32 6.68 13.03 2.55
C ASP A 32 7.03 13.07 1.06
N VAL A 33 8.15 13.73 0.69
CA VAL A 33 8.60 13.82 -0.71
C VAL A 33 8.95 12.44 -1.24
N PHE A 34 9.65 11.61 -0.45
CA PHE A 34 9.94 10.23 -0.82
C PHE A 34 8.68 9.41 -1.02
N ILE A 35 7.68 9.55 -0.13
CA ILE A 35 6.41 8.84 -0.23
C ILE A 35 5.65 9.24 -1.49
N ILE A 36 5.54 10.55 -1.78
CA ILE A 36 4.85 11.06 -2.97
C ILE A 36 5.55 10.58 -4.24
N LEU A 37 6.87 10.67 -4.30
CA LEU A 37 7.65 10.23 -5.45
C LEU A 37 7.50 8.72 -5.64
N PHE A 38 7.62 7.94 -4.58
CA PHE A 38 7.42 6.49 -4.63
C PHE A 38 6.01 6.13 -5.10
N PHE A 39 4.98 6.82 -4.61
CA PHE A 39 3.60 6.62 -5.03
C PHE A 39 3.41 6.89 -6.53
N LEU A 40 3.92 8.03 -7.01
CA LEU A 40 3.80 8.45 -8.41
C LEU A 40 4.57 7.51 -9.34
N VAL A 41 5.81 7.17 -9.00
CA VAL A 41 6.65 6.27 -9.78
C VAL A 41 6.06 4.85 -9.78
N SER A 42 5.66 4.34 -8.62
CA SER A 42 5.06 3.00 -8.52
C SER A 42 3.74 2.91 -9.28
N SER A 43 2.83 3.87 -9.10
CA SER A 43 1.53 3.85 -9.79
C SER A 43 1.68 3.99 -11.30
N LEU A 44 2.59 4.84 -11.79
CA LEU A 44 2.78 5.06 -13.22
C LEU A 44 3.57 3.93 -13.89
N LEU A 45 4.74 3.57 -13.34
CA LEU A 45 5.57 2.52 -13.92
C LEU A 45 4.87 1.17 -13.88
N TYR A 46 4.21 0.84 -12.77
CA TYR A 46 3.49 -0.42 -12.66
C TYR A 46 2.19 -0.41 -13.47
N GLY A 47 1.52 0.74 -13.61
CA GLY A 47 0.34 0.86 -14.46
C GLY A 47 0.63 0.64 -15.95
N ILE A 48 1.82 1.01 -16.42
CA ILE A 48 2.21 0.91 -17.84
C ILE A 48 2.98 -0.39 -18.13
N SER A 49 3.83 -0.82 -17.21
CA SER A 49 4.81 -1.90 -17.47
C SER A 49 4.33 -3.29 -17.00
N LEU A 50 3.41 -3.36 -16.04
CA LEU A 50 2.92 -4.61 -15.48
C LEU A 50 1.48 -4.87 -15.92
N GLY A 51 1.26 -6.02 -16.57
CA GLY A 51 -0.09 -6.49 -16.88
C GLY A 51 -0.91 -6.77 -15.62
N ARG A 52 -2.24 -6.73 -15.76
CA ARG A 52 -3.21 -6.92 -14.67
C ARG A 52 -2.88 -8.09 -13.75
N ASP A 53 -2.58 -9.26 -14.33
CA ASP A 53 -2.39 -10.49 -13.56
C ASP A 53 -1.20 -10.41 -12.60
N ARG A 54 -0.14 -9.71 -13.01
CA ARG A 54 1.04 -9.52 -12.17
C ARG A 54 0.74 -8.55 -11.02
N ILE A 55 -0.04 -7.49 -11.26
CA ILE A 55 -0.46 -6.56 -10.20
C ILE A 55 -1.32 -7.27 -9.18
N LEU A 56 -2.29 -8.10 -9.61
CA LEU A 56 -3.12 -8.88 -8.69
C LEU A 56 -2.29 -9.84 -7.83
N VAL A 57 -1.30 -10.52 -8.43
CA VAL A 57 -0.37 -11.39 -7.69
C VAL A 57 0.45 -10.58 -6.67
N MET A 58 0.95 -9.40 -7.04
CA MET A 58 1.64 -8.52 -6.10
C MET A 58 0.74 -8.09 -4.94
N MET A 59 -0.52 -7.74 -5.20
CA MET A 59 -1.46 -7.40 -4.13
C MET A 59 -1.66 -8.56 -3.15
N VAL A 60 -1.91 -9.77 -3.67
CA VAL A 60 -2.06 -10.97 -2.83
C VAL A 60 -0.78 -11.23 -2.03
N ALA A 61 0.40 -11.08 -2.63
CA ALA A 61 1.68 -11.23 -1.95
C ALA A 61 1.85 -10.20 -0.83
N ILE A 62 1.40 -8.95 -1.00
CA ILE A 62 1.42 -7.93 0.07
C ILE A 62 0.56 -8.37 1.26
N TYR A 63 -0.68 -8.83 1.02
CA TYR A 63 -1.55 -9.28 2.11
C TYR A 63 -0.96 -10.48 2.85
N MET A 64 -0.40 -11.45 2.13
CA MET A 64 0.26 -12.62 2.73
C MET A 64 1.52 -12.21 3.50
N ALA A 65 2.35 -11.33 2.96
CA ALA A 65 3.55 -10.84 3.64
C ALA A 65 3.22 -10.05 4.91
N LEU A 66 2.15 -9.24 4.89
CA LEU A 66 1.64 -8.56 6.08
C LEU A 66 1.21 -9.57 7.16
N ALA A 67 0.54 -10.66 6.78
CA ALA A 67 0.19 -11.72 7.70
C ALA A 67 1.44 -12.40 8.29
N VAL A 68 2.46 -12.67 7.49
CA VAL A 68 3.75 -13.22 7.96
C VAL A 68 4.35 -12.32 9.04
N VAL A 69 4.46 -11.01 8.79
CA VAL A 69 5.03 -10.08 9.77
C VAL A 69 4.22 -10.02 11.06
N LYS A 70 2.89 -10.13 10.98
CA LYS A 70 2.01 -10.07 12.15
C LYS A 70 2.06 -11.32 13.03
N TYR A 71 2.23 -12.50 12.42
CA TYR A 71 2.11 -13.78 13.13
C TYR A 71 3.43 -14.48 13.42
N VAL A 72 4.55 -14.06 12.82
CA VAL A 72 5.86 -14.65 13.12
C VAL A 72 6.36 -14.15 14.48
N PRO A 73 6.48 -15.03 15.50
CA PRO A 73 6.78 -14.64 16.88
C PRO A 73 8.19 -14.05 17.04
N PHE A 74 9.15 -14.49 16.21
CA PHE A 74 10.53 -14.02 16.25
C PHE A 74 10.65 -12.50 16.13
N ILE A 75 9.77 -11.85 15.35
CA ILE A 75 9.79 -10.38 15.15
C ILE A 75 9.42 -9.63 16.44
N ASN A 76 8.68 -10.25 17.35
CA ASN A 76 8.28 -9.66 18.62
C ASN A 76 9.29 -9.95 19.73
N GLU A 77 9.97 -11.10 19.69
CA GLU A 77 10.99 -11.48 20.68
C GLU A 77 12.27 -10.63 20.55
N PHE A 78 12.66 -10.23 19.34
CA PHE A 78 13.79 -9.32 19.12
C PHE A 78 13.52 -7.87 19.59
N GLN A 79 12.28 -7.49 19.92
CA GLN A 79 11.95 -6.14 20.38
C GLN A 79 12.40 -5.87 21.82
N ALA A 80 12.64 -6.92 22.62
CA ALA A 80 12.94 -6.77 24.05
C ALA A 80 14.36 -6.25 24.33
N SER A 81 15.25 -6.19 23.33
CA SER A 81 16.69 -5.89 23.52
C SER A 81 17.28 -4.86 22.55
N ILE A 82 16.49 -4.26 21.66
CA ILE A 82 16.99 -3.43 20.54
C ILE A 82 16.26 -2.08 20.48
N SER A 83 16.95 -1.04 19.98
CA SER A 83 16.39 0.31 19.79
C SER A 83 15.14 0.32 18.87
N VAL A 84 14.27 1.32 19.07
CA VAL A 84 13.00 1.49 18.33
C VAL A 84 13.21 1.58 16.81
N ASN A 85 14.31 2.19 16.38
CA ASN A 85 14.63 2.36 14.95
C ASN A 85 15.00 1.04 14.28
N ASP A 86 15.73 0.18 14.99
CA ASP A 86 16.15 -1.13 14.46
C ASP A 86 14.95 -2.07 14.33
N THR A 87 13.96 -1.95 15.24
CA THR A 87 12.71 -2.70 15.17
C THR A 87 11.91 -2.35 13.91
N PHE A 88 11.84 -1.06 13.55
CA PHE A 88 11.20 -0.62 12.31
C PHE A 88 11.90 -1.22 11.08
N ALA A 89 13.22 -1.06 11.01
CA ALA A 89 14.02 -1.57 9.90
C ALA A 89 13.88 -3.09 9.75
N LEU A 90 13.83 -3.84 10.86
CA LEU A 90 13.61 -5.27 10.87
C LEU A 90 12.22 -5.63 10.33
N LYS A 91 11.15 -4.98 10.80
CA LYS A 91 9.78 -5.24 10.32
C LYS A 91 9.64 -4.98 8.82
N VAL A 92 10.18 -3.86 8.33
CA VAL A 92 10.19 -3.54 6.90
C VAL A 92 11.02 -4.55 6.11
N SER A 93 12.17 -4.98 6.63
CA SER A 93 13.04 -5.95 5.94
C SER A 93 12.38 -7.33 5.85
N VAL A 94 11.75 -7.81 6.93
CA VAL A 94 11.03 -9.08 6.94
C VAL A 94 9.80 -9.00 6.03
N PHE A 95 9.06 -7.89 6.08
CA PHE A 95 7.94 -7.65 5.17
C PHE A 95 8.38 -7.72 3.71
N LEU A 96 9.43 -6.97 3.34
CA LEU A 96 9.92 -6.90 1.97
C LEU A 96 10.49 -8.24 1.51
N GLY A 97 11.25 -8.92 2.38
CA GLY A 97 11.78 -10.26 2.11
C GLY A 97 10.66 -11.28 1.89
N ALA A 98 9.66 -11.31 2.77
CA ALA A 98 8.49 -12.18 2.62
C ALA A 98 7.70 -11.85 1.35
N PHE A 99 7.48 -10.57 1.07
CA PHE A 99 6.81 -10.10 -0.14
C PHE A 99 7.53 -10.56 -1.41
N ILE A 100 8.86 -10.38 -1.49
CA ILE A 100 9.66 -10.80 -2.64
C ILE A 100 9.57 -12.31 -2.83
N ILE A 101 9.81 -13.09 -1.77
CA ILE A 101 9.74 -14.56 -1.83
C ILE A 101 8.36 -15.01 -2.29
N LEU A 102 7.29 -14.50 -1.67
CA LEU A 102 5.91 -14.82 -2.03
C LEU A 102 5.60 -14.39 -3.45
N PHE A 103 6.01 -13.20 -3.88
CA PHE A 103 5.82 -12.75 -5.26
C PHE A 103 6.43 -13.73 -6.26
N PHE A 104 7.68 -14.16 -6.08
CA PHE A 104 8.31 -15.14 -6.97
C PHE A 104 7.60 -16.50 -6.94
N LEU A 105 7.24 -17.00 -5.75
CA LEU A 105 6.52 -18.26 -5.61
C LEU A 105 5.15 -18.21 -6.29
N LEU A 106 4.36 -17.17 -6.01
CA LEU A 106 3.03 -16.99 -6.58
C LEU A 106 3.10 -16.72 -8.09
N SER A 107 4.10 -15.97 -8.56
CA SER A 107 4.33 -15.68 -9.97
C SER A 107 4.82 -16.90 -10.76
N GLN A 108 5.24 -17.98 -10.12
CA GLN A 108 5.54 -19.24 -10.81
C GLN A 108 4.40 -20.26 -10.65
N SER A 109 3.49 -20.02 -9.71
CA SER A 109 2.41 -20.93 -9.34
C SER A 109 1.22 -20.90 -10.30
N ALA A 110 0.32 -21.89 -10.12
CA ALA A 110 -0.96 -21.98 -10.79
C ALA A 110 -1.87 -20.74 -10.58
N LEU A 111 -1.58 -19.84 -9.63
CA LEU A 111 -2.35 -18.61 -9.44
C LEU A 111 -2.31 -17.70 -10.67
N LEU A 112 -1.16 -17.56 -11.34
CA LEU A 112 -1.11 -16.84 -12.62
C LEU A 112 -1.96 -17.54 -13.69
N ARG A 113 -2.01 -18.88 -13.68
CA ARG A 113 -2.85 -19.64 -14.63
C ARG A 113 -4.34 -19.45 -14.32
N ALA A 114 -4.72 -19.41 -13.05
CA ALA A 114 -6.10 -19.16 -12.62
C ALA A 114 -6.57 -17.75 -13.02
N PHE A 115 -5.70 -16.73 -12.91
CA PHE A 115 -6.02 -15.38 -13.37
C PHE A 115 -5.94 -15.21 -14.89
N GLY A 116 -5.06 -15.96 -15.58
CA GLY A 116 -4.81 -15.85 -17.01
C GLY A 116 -5.78 -16.62 -17.93
N GLN A 117 -6.50 -17.64 -17.44
CA GLN A 117 -7.44 -18.42 -18.28
C GLN A 117 -8.78 -17.72 -18.54
N THR A 118 -9.12 -16.67 -17.79
CA THR A 118 -10.44 -16.03 -17.84
C THR A 118 -10.40 -14.58 -18.35
N ALA A 119 -9.28 -14.17 -18.93
CA ALA A 119 -8.95 -12.76 -19.01
C ALA A 119 -8.34 -12.35 -20.34
N GLU A 120 -9.20 -11.83 -21.21
CA GLU A 120 -8.76 -10.78 -22.11
C GLU A 120 -7.98 -9.73 -21.32
N GLN A 121 -6.93 -9.18 -21.93
CA GLN A 121 -6.12 -8.10 -21.37
C GLN A 121 -7.02 -7.14 -20.60
N GLY A 122 -6.87 -7.09 -19.27
CA GLY A 122 -7.68 -6.22 -18.43
C GLY A 122 -7.64 -4.81 -19.00
N SER A 123 -8.82 -4.16 -19.06
CA SER A 123 -8.93 -2.80 -19.59
C SER A 123 -7.84 -1.91 -19.01
N PHE A 124 -7.24 -1.05 -19.82
CA PHE A 124 -6.19 -0.11 -19.40
C PHE A 124 -6.57 0.64 -18.11
N LEU A 125 -7.85 1.00 -17.97
CA LEU A 125 -8.39 1.63 -16.77
C LEU A 125 -8.29 0.73 -15.52
N GLN A 126 -8.54 -0.56 -15.67
CA GLN A 126 -8.43 -1.54 -14.58
C GLN A 126 -6.99 -1.64 -14.09
N VAL A 127 -6.02 -1.69 -15.01
CA VAL A 127 -4.59 -1.74 -14.68
C VAL A 127 -4.15 -0.46 -13.96
N ALA A 128 -4.60 0.71 -14.44
CA ALA A 128 -4.31 2.00 -13.80
C ALA A 128 -4.91 2.11 -12.39
N VAL A 129 -6.13 1.64 -12.17
CA VAL A 129 -6.74 1.64 -10.83
C VAL A 129 -5.96 0.71 -9.89
N PHE A 130 -5.65 -0.52 -10.33
CA PHE A 130 -4.90 -1.45 -9.49
C PHE A 130 -3.46 -0.99 -9.21
N SER A 131 -2.80 -0.26 -10.12
CA SER A 131 -1.45 0.26 -9.86
C SER A 131 -1.45 1.33 -8.77
N VAL A 132 -2.45 2.23 -8.77
CA VAL A 132 -2.66 3.22 -7.72
C VAL A 132 -2.97 2.54 -6.38
N LEU A 133 -3.89 1.58 -6.38
CA LEU A 133 -4.26 0.84 -5.18
C LEU A 133 -3.10 0.01 -4.60
N HIS A 134 -2.30 -0.60 -5.46
CA HIS A 134 -1.09 -1.32 -5.08
C HIS A 134 -0.07 -0.41 -4.42
N ALA A 135 0.24 0.73 -5.04
CA ALA A 135 1.20 1.69 -4.50
C ALA A 135 0.75 2.22 -3.13
N GLY A 136 -0.52 2.61 -3.00
CA GLY A 136 -1.05 3.13 -1.73
C GLY A 136 -1.14 2.08 -0.63
N LEU A 137 -1.53 0.84 -0.95
CA LEU A 137 -1.50 -0.28 0.00
C LEU A 137 -0.08 -0.52 0.51
N LEU A 138 0.90 -0.60 -0.40
CA LEU A 138 2.29 -0.87 -0.05
C LEU A 138 2.87 0.22 0.88
N ILE A 139 2.57 1.49 0.58
CA ILE A 139 2.94 2.62 1.44
C ILE A 139 2.26 2.53 2.80
N SER A 140 0.93 2.31 2.83
CA SER A 140 0.19 2.23 4.09
C SER A 140 0.69 1.10 4.99
N VAL A 141 0.97 -0.08 4.42
CA VAL A 141 1.54 -1.21 5.16
C VAL A 141 2.94 -0.88 5.67
N THR A 142 3.80 -0.31 4.83
CA THR A 142 5.17 0.04 5.23
C THR A 142 5.16 1.07 6.37
N LEU A 143 4.32 2.11 6.26
CA LEU A 143 4.15 3.12 7.29
C LEU A 143 3.43 2.61 8.53
N SER A 144 2.69 1.49 8.44
CA SER A 144 2.09 0.86 9.63
C SER A 144 3.13 0.31 10.60
N PHE A 145 4.35 0.04 10.13
CA PHE A 145 5.47 -0.37 10.97
C PHE A 145 6.21 0.82 11.58
N PHE A 146 5.93 2.04 11.13
CA PHE A 146 6.61 3.25 11.57
C PHE A 146 6.36 3.51 13.06
N PRO A 147 7.39 3.80 13.87
CA PRO A 147 7.24 4.05 15.29
C PRO A 147 6.34 5.27 15.57
N ALA A 148 5.58 5.22 16.66
CA ALA A 148 4.74 6.36 17.07
C ALA A 148 5.56 7.61 17.41
N ASP A 149 6.79 7.43 17.90
CA ASP A 149 7.67 8.51 18.36
C ASP A 149 8.30 9.31 17.21
N THR A 150 8.41 8.72 16.01
CA THR A 150 8.93 9.38 14.80
C THR A 150 7.83 10.02 13.95
N SER A 151 6.58 9.96 14.40
CA SER A 151 5.40 10.61 13.80
C SER A 151 5.56 12.10 13.45
N PRO A 152 6.37 12.93 14.18
CA PRO A 152 6.58 14.34 13.81
C PRO A 152 7.27 14.54 12.45
N TRP A 153 7.94 13.52 11.90
CA TRP A 153 8.65 13.62 10.63
C TRP A 153 7.75 13.51 9.39
N LEU A 154 6.49 13.11 9.59
CA LEU A 154 5.49 13.04 8.55
C LEU A 154 4.55 14.24 8.66
N SER A 155 4.16 14.79 7.51
CA SER A 155 3.10 15.81 7.50
C SER A 155 1.79 15.25 8.11
N PRO A 156 0.98 16.11 8.75
CA PRO A 156 -0.38 15.76 9.17
C PRO A 156 -1.19 15.06 8.07
N LEU A 157 -1.07 15.51 6.82
CA LEU A 157 -1.79 14.94 5.67
C LEU A 157 -1.36 13.50 5.39
N THR A 158 -0.06 13.22 5.30
CA THR A 158 0.45 11.86 5.10
C THR A 158 0.05 10.94 6.24
N ARG A 159 0.05 11.45 7.47
CA ARG A 159 -0.39 10.68 8.64
C ARG A 159 -1.87 10.32 8.56
N GLN A 160 -2.72 11.28 8.19
CA GLN A 160 -4.16 11.08 8.04
C GLN A 160 -4.47 10.07 6.94
N ILE A 161 -3.79 10.12 5.79
CA ILE A 161 -4.07 9.26 4.64
C ILE A 161 -3.54 7.83 4.83
N PHE A 162 -2.32 7.65 5.36
CA PHE A 162 -1.65 6.35 5.34
C PHE A 162 -1.46 5.69 6.71
N THR A 163 -1.40 6.48 7.79
CA THR A 163 -1.04 5.97 9.13
C THR A 163 -2.20 5.94 10.11
N SER A 164 -3.25 6.73 9.88
CA SER A 164 -4.47 6.72 10.69
C SER A 164 -5.14 5.34 10.61
N ASP A 165 -5.86 4.95 11.66
CA ASP A 165 -6.56 3.65 11.67
C ASP A 165 -7.59 3.56 10.54
N ALA A 166 -8.27 4.66 10.24
CA ALA A 166 -9.15 4.79 9.09
C ALA A 166 -8.38 4.65 7.77
N GLY A 167 -7.27 5.38 7.60
CA GLY A 167 -6.43 5.35 6.40
C GLY A 167 -5.88 3.96 6.10
N LYS A 168 -5.33 3.28 7.12
CA LYS A 168 -4.88 1.89 7.03
C LYS A 168 -6.00 0.95 6.58
N SER A 169 -7.19 1.11 7.17
CA SER A 169 -8.36 0.29 6.84
C SER A 169 -8.84 0.54 5.40
N VAL A 170 -8.89 1.80 4.98
CA VAL A 170 -9.28 2.19 3.62
C VAL A 170 -8.31 1.61 2.59
N TRP A 171 -7.00 1.78 2.78
CA TRP A 171 -6.00 1.23 1.87
C TRP A 171 -5.96 -0.30 1.87
N ALA A 172 -6.27 -0.95 3.00
CA ALA A 172 -6.38 -2.40 3.08
C ALA A 172 -7.65 -2.94 2.38
N LEU A 173 -8.77 -2.23 2.43
CA LEU A 173 -10.06 -2.68 1.89
C LEU A 173 -10.27 -2.30 0.42
N LEU A 174 -9.82 -1.12 -0.01
CA LEU A 174 -10.01 -0.62 -1.38
C LEU A 174 -9.61 -1.63 -2.47
N PRO A 175 -8.46 -2.32 -2.39
CA PRO A 175 -8.08 -3.28 -3.40
C PRO A 175 -9.02 -4.48 -3.50
N ILE A 176 -9.51 -4.96 -2.36
CA ILE A 176 -10.46 -6.09 -2.30
C ILE A 176 -11.77 -5.66 -2.94
N MET A 177 -12.26 -4.47 -2.58
CA MET A 177 -13.48 -3.89 -3.17
C MET A 177 -13.34 -3.71 -4.68
N ALA A 178 -12.19 -3.24 -5.15
CA ALA A 178 -11.90 -3.11 -6.58
C ALA A 178 -11.89 -4.49 -7.28
N MET A 179 -11.25 -5.51 -6.69
CA MET A 179 -11.27 -6.87 -7.23
C MET A 179 -12.69 -7.43 -7.35
N VAL A 180 -13.54 -7.22 -6.33
CA VAL A 180 -14.94 -7.66 -6.35
C VAL A 180 -15.73 -6.91 -7.42
N ALA A 181 -15.59 -5.58 -7.50
CA ALA A 181 -16.29 -4.76 -8.48
C ALA A 181 -15.92 -5.14 -9.91
N PHE A 182 -14.63 -5.17 -10.24
CA PHE A 182 -14.18 -5.53 -11.60
C PHE A 182 -14.42 -7.01 -11.93
N GLY A 183 -14.29 -7.91 -10.95
CA GLY A 183 -14.59 -9.33 -11.13
C GLY A 183 -16.08 -9.59 -11.38
N ALA A 184 -16.97 -8.85 -10.71
CA ALA A 184 -18.41 -8.93 -10.93
C ALA A 184 -18.84 -8.37 -12.28
N ILE A 185 -18.21 -7.28 -12.74
CA ILE A 185 -18.48 -6.67 -14.06
C ILE A 185 -18.14 -7.65 -15.18
N ASN A 186 -16.99 -8.32 -15.12
CA ASN A 186 -16.57 -9.26 -16.16
C ASN A 186 -17.51 -10.48 -16.31
N ARG A 187 -18.21 -10.89 -15.25
CA ARG A 187 -19.16 -12.02 -15.31
C ARG A 187 -20.48 -11.69 -16.00
N LYS A 188 -20.85 -10.41 -16.14
CA LYS A 188 -22.10 -10.00 -16.79
C LYS A 188 -21.99 -9.87 -18.31
N ASN A 189 -20.76 -9.85 -18.84
CA ASN A 189 -20.46 -9.67 -20.25
C ASN A 189 -20.13 -11.00 -20.96
N VAL A 190 -20.30 -12.13 -20.28
CA VAL A 190 -20.19 -13.50 -20.80
C VAL A 190 -21.58 -14.13 -20.76
#